data_AF-A0A0Q6AEZ3-F1
#
_entry.id   AF-A0A0Q6AEZ3-F1
#
_cell.length_a   1.000
_cell.length_b   1.000
_cell.length_c   1.000
_cell.angle_alpha   90.00
_cell.angle_beta   90.00
_cell.angle_gamma   90.00
#
_symmetry.space_group_name_H-M   'P 1'
#
loop_
_entity.id
_entity.type
_entity.pdbx_description
1 polymer ?
#
loop_
_entity_poly.entity_id
_entity_poly.type
_entity_poly.pdbx_seq_one_letter_code
_entity_poly.pdbx_strand_id
1 'polypeptide(L)'
;MKKLFILLFSLSITYFFCQKVELRKVTDSSQIFKGEIAGNPITMQLDFDGIIDCNQYQHFVKGWYYYDKYKKKIPLTGVYDLANLYLYNFGSQQDKSSKILRKNITNLQSIERIDSLMKPLHPKETLIFKGDYSKTKEVVGNIVIGDKNYSSKLYTKDSRIYRFNNYLILPNNKKINTYDFINPMGGNELISYASDTSGNRVLLYFEEISNFNFCEMCGASDGEKGYRILYFTNDWNFKNYEEYLTESCLESIEDTKEIKSKDRKMITFNVPKTTSSASYTFTVDIKNATITQSKK
;
A
#
# COMPACT_ATOMS: atom_id res chain seq x y z
N MET A 1 7.07 11.80 53.12
CA MET A 1 6.08 11.34 52.10
C MET A 1 5.86 12.33 50.96
N LYS A 2 5.67 13.65 51.19
CA LYS A 2 5.49 14.64 50.09
C LYS A 2 6.62 14.66 49.04
N LYS A 3 7.89 14.54 49.47
CA LYS A 3 9.06 14.54 48.56
C LYS A 3 9.11 13.31 47.63
N LEU A 4 8.61 12.15 48.08
CA LEU A 4 8.58 10.91 47.27
C LEU A 4 7.49 10.99 46.18
N PHE A 5 6.34 11.57 46.51
CA PHE A 5 5.25 11.81 45.56
C PHE A 5 5.65 12.80 44.46
N ILE A 6 6.39 13.87 44.80
CA ILE A 6 6.89 14.84 43.81
C ILE A 6 7.91 14.17 42.88
N LEU A 7 8.78 13.29 43.40
CA LEU A 7 9.74 12.54 42.57
C LEU A 7 9.02 11.58 41.60
N LEU A 8 8.07 10.79 42.07
CA LEU A 8 7.27 9.88 41.23
C LEU A 8 6.42 10.63 40.19
N PHE A 9 5.89 11.80 40.55
CA PHE A 9 5.16 12.67 39.63
C PHE A 9 6.08 13.30 38.57
N SER A 10 7.30 13.72 38.96
CA SER A 10 8.28 14.26 38.02
C SER A 10 8.81 13.20 37.04
N LEU A 11 9.03 11.96 37.50
CA LEU A 11 9.44 10.83 36.66
C LEU A 11 8.34 10.44 35.66
N SER A 12 7.07 10.46 36.07
CA SER A 12 5.96 10.16 35.15
C SER A 12 5.77 11.25 34.09
N ILE A 13 5.99 12.52 34.42
CA ILE A 13 5.95 13.63 33.45
C ILE A 13 7.06 13.48 32.39
N THR A 14 8.27 13.03 32.76
CA THR A 14 9.36 12.83 31.78
C THR A 14 9.07 11.76 30.72
N TYR A 15 8.21 10.77 31.03
CA TYR A 15 7.78 9.77 30.04
C TYR A 15 6.74 10.30 29.06
N PHE A 16 5.93 11.30 29.44
CA PHE A 16 4.90 11.87 28.56
C PHE A 16 5.46 12.81 27.49
N PHE A 17 6.61 13.45 27.74
CA PHE A 17 7.23 14.41 26.82
C PHE A 17 8.25 13.81 25.84
N CYS A 18 8.50 12.50 25.88
CA CYS A 18 9.48 11.83 25.02
C CYS A 18 8.81 10.84 24.05
N GLN A 19 7.74 11.25 23.38
CA GLN A 19 7.17 10.42 22.31
C GLN A 19 8.11 10.47 21.10
N LYS A 20 8.76 9.34 20.84
CA LYS A 20 9.66 9.13 19.69
C LYS A 20 8.82 8.87 18.44
N VAL A 21 9.30 9.34 17.28
CA VAL A 21 8.75 8.89 15.99
C VAL A 21 9.05 7.40 15.81
N GLU A 22 8.04 6.62 15.47
CA GLU A 22 8.17 5.20 15.13
C GLU A 22 7.58 4.92 13.75
N LEU A 23 8.13 3.93 13.04
CA LEU A 23 7.55 3.38 11.83
C LEU A 23 7.13 1.93 12.10
N ARG A 24 5.85 1.62 11.86
CA ARG A 24 5.33 0.25 11.94
C ARG A 24 4.88 -0.23 10.57
N LYS A 25 5.56 -1.26 10.07
CA LYS A 25 5.21 -1.96 8.83
C LYS A 25 4.06 -2.94 9.11
N VAL A 26 2.99 -2.86 8.33
CA VAL A 26 1.83 -3.77 8.43
C VAL A 26 1.39 -4.15 7.03
N THR A 27 1.45 -5.43 6.72
CA THR A 27 0.91 -5.95 5.46
C THR A 27 -0.53 -6.41 5.70
N ASP A 28 -1.48 -5.73 5.07
CA ASP A 28 -2.87 -6.17 5.08
C ASP A 28 -3.05 -7.23 4.00
N SER A 29 -3.52 -8.42 4.40
CA SER A 29 -3.94 -9.49 3.49
C SER A 29 -5.45 -9.67 3.43
N SER A 30 -6.20 -8.75 4.06
CA SER A 30 -7.65 -8.72 4.04
C SER A 30 -8.16 -7.30 4.11
N GLN A 31 -9.35 -7.05 3.58
CA GLN A 31 -10.03 -5.76 3.67
C GLN A 31 -11.53 -5.96 3.90
N ILE A 32 -12.12 -5.01 4.63
CA ILE A 32 -13.56 -4.90 4.79
C ILE A 32 -14.04 -3.70 3.97
N PHE A 33 -14.94 -3.97 3.03
CA PHE A 33 -15.62 -2.98 2.23
C PHE A 33 -17.04 -2.77 2.74
N LYS A 34 -17.45 -1.51 2.82
CA LYS A 34 -18.85 -1.11 2.98
C LYS A 34 -19.36 -0.62 1.63
N GLY A 35 -20.64 -0.84 1.34
CA GLY A 35 -21.21 -0.45 0.07
C GLY A 35 -22.71 -0.62 0.02
N GLU A 36 -23.26 -0.66 -1.18
CA GLU A 36 -24.67 -0.95 -1.40
C GLU A 36 -24.91 -1.74 -2.69
N ILE A 37 -26.04 -2.45 -2.72
CA ILE A 37 -26.59 -3.15 -3.88
C ILE A 37 -28.04 -2.71 -4.03
N ALA A 38 -28.38 -2.05 -5.14
CA ALA A 38 -29.73 -1.49 -5.37
C ALA A 38 -30.24 -0.67 -4.17
N GLY A 39 -29.38 0.19 -3.59
CA GLY A 39 -29.68 1.01 -2.42
C GLY A 39 -29.73 0.28 -1.08
N ASN A 40 -29.48 -1.04 -1.03
CA ASN A 40 -29.44 -1.80 0.21
C ASN A 40 -27.99 -1.88 0.71
N PRO A 41 -27.69 -1.44 1.95
CA PRO A 41 -26.35 -1.49 2.50
C PRO A 41 -25.80 -2.91 2.62
N ILE A 42 -24.53 -3.06 2.27
CA ILE A 42 -23.78 -4.32 2.39
C ILE A 42 -22.45 -4.12 3.12
N THR A 43 -21.98 -5.23 3.68
CA THR A 43 -20.61 -5.39 4.19
C THR A 43 -19.97 -6.57 3.48
N MET A 44 -18.75 -6.38 3.01
CA MET A 44 -17.97 -7.40 2.33
C MET A 44 -16.60 -7.52 3.00
N GLN A 45 -16.15 -8.72 3.28
CA GLN A 45 -14.77 -9.00 3.68
C GLN A 45 -14.13 -9.85 2.59
N LEU A 46 -13.00 -9.40 2.07
CA LEU A 46 -12.20 -10.13 1.10
C LEU A 46 -10.79 -10.33 1.64
N ASP A 47 -10.26 -11.53 1.43
CA ASP A 47 -8.93 -11.96 1.81
C ASP A 47 -8.13 -12.29 0.53
N PHE A 48 -6.87 -11.87 0.51
CA PHE A 48 -5.89 -12.27 -0.48
C PHE A 48 -5.70 -13.79 -0.43
N ASP A 49 -5.71 -14.43 -1.59
CA ASP A 49 -5.71 -15.90 -1.69
C ASP A 49 -4.78 -16.41 -2.80
N GLY A 50 -3.65 -15.74 -2.97
CA GLY A 50 -2.55 -16.13 -3.85
C GLY A 50 -2.50 -15.36 -5.17
N ILE A 51 -1.29 -15.08 -5.66
CA ILE A 51 -1.06 -14.48 -6.97
C ILE A 51 -1.47 -15.46 -8.09
N ILE A 52 -2.00 -14.92 -9.19
CA ILE A 52 -2.42 -15.74 -10.35
C ILE A 52 -1.21 -16.13 -11.19
N ASP A 53 -0.33 -15.17 -11.40
CA ASP A 53 0.88 -15.28 -12.20
C ASP A 53 1.95 -14.41 -11.52
N CYS A 54 2.73 -13.65 -12.26
CA CYS A 54 3.78 -12.78 -11.75
C CYS A 54 3.36 -11.36 -11.39
N ASN A 55 2.07 -10.99 -11.43
CA ASN A 55 1.65 -9.65 -11.00
C ASN A 55 1.00 -9.67 -9.60
N GLN A 56 1.59 -8.98 -8.64
CA GLN A 56 1.07 -8.95 -7.26
C GLN A 56 -0.35 -8.33 -7.16
N TYR A 57 -0.71 -7.44 -8.08
CA TYR A 57 -2.05 -6.85 -8.19
C TYR A 57 -2.97 -7.62 -9.14
N GLN A 58 -2.61 -8.88 -9.44
CA GLN A 58 -3.44 -9.88 -10.08
C GLN A 58 -3.44 -11.14 -9.22
N HIS A 59 -4.44 -11.26 -8.37
CA HIS A 59 -4.48 -12.32 -7.38
C HIS A 59 -5.90 -12.84 -7.19
N PHE A 60 -5.97 -14.08 -6.73
CA PHE A 60 -7.22 -14.66 -6.27
C PHE A 60 -7.65 -14.03 -4.95
N VAL A 61 -8.96 -13.96 -4.78
CA VAL A 61 -9.58 -13.48 -3.56
C VAL A 61 -10.64 -14.46 -3.10
N LYS A 62 -10.81 -14.57 -1.79
CA LYS A 62 -11.92 -15.29 -1.17
C LYS A 62 -12.53 -14.42 -0.08
N GLY A 63 -13.72 -14.77 0.36
CA GLY A 63 -14.32 -14.09 1.50
C GLY A 63 -15.83 -14.24 1.51
N TRP A 64 -16.51 -13.19 1.92
CA TRP A 64 -17.96 -13.17 2.01
C TRP A 64 -18.50 -11.75 1.93
N TYR A 65 -19.79 -11.63 1.61
CA TYR A 65 -20.53 -10.40 1.85
C TYR A 65 -21.86 -10.70 2.54
N TYR A 66 -22.49 -9.69 3.11
CA TYR A 66 -23.86 -9.76 3.59
C TYR A 66 -24.58 -8.43 3.39
N TYR A 67 -25.90 -8.48 3.33
CA TYR A 67 -26.75 -7.31 3.53
C TYR A 67 -26.84 -6.98 5.01
N ASP A 68 -26.59 -5.72 5.38
CA ASP A 68 -26.43 -5.29 6.77
C ASP A 68 -27.67 -5.58 7.62
N LYS A 69 -28.85 -5.56 7.00
CA LYS A 69 -30.13 -5.92 7.62
C LYS A 69 -30.19 -7.37 8.09
N TYR A 70 -29.64 -8.31 7.31
CA TYR A 70 -29.79 -9.75 7.54
C TYR A 70 -28.55 -10.38 8.16
N LYS A 71 -27.36 -9.81 7.91
CA LYS A 71 -26.05 -10.30 8.39
C LYS A 71 -25.74 -11.77 8.06
N LYS A 72 -26.47 -12.36 7.12
CA LYS A 72 -26.21 -13.71 6.60
C LYS A 72 -25.06 -13.65 5.60
N LYS A 73 -23.93 -14.24 5.96
CA LYS A 73 -22.75 -14.32 5.10
C LYS A 73 -23.04 -15.16 3.86
N ILE A 74 -22.73 -14.59 2.70
CA ILE A 74 -22.78 -15.21 1.39
C ILE A 74 -21.34 -15.34 0.91
N PRO A 75 -20.84 -16.55 0.66
CA PRO A 75 -19.44 -16.76 0.34
C PRO A 75 -19.10 -16.23 -1.06
N LEU A 76 -17.86 -15.75 -1.20
CA LEU A 76 -17.32 -15.21 -2.44
C LEU A 76 -15.96 -15.85 -2.73
N THR A 77 -15.69 -16.05 -4.01
CA THR A 77 -14.37 -16.35 -4.56
C THR A 77 -14.22 -15.56 -5.85
N GLY A 78 -13.01 -15.18 -6.22
CA GLY A 78 -12.85 -14.35 -7.41
C GLY A 78 -11.42 -13.97 -7.72
N VAL A 79 -11.29 -12.93 -8.53
CA VAL A 79 -10.04 -12.33 -8.97
C VAL A 79 -10.07 -10.84 -8.69
N TYR A 80 -8.98 -10.34 -8.12
CA TYR A 80 -8.62 -8.93 -8.14
C TYR A 80 -7.64 -8.70 -9.29
N ASP A 81 -7.92 -7.72 -10.13
CA ASP A 81 -7.12 -7.36 -11.31
C ASP A 81 -7.01 -5.84 -11.46
N LEU A 82 -5.86 -5.28 -11.08
CA LEU A 82 -5.51 -3.87 -11.29
C LEU A 82 -6.63 -2.89 -10.86
N ALA A 83 -7.17 -3.08 -9.65
CA ALA A 83 -8.29 -2.35 -9.02
C ALA A 83 -9.70 -2.84 -9.34
N ASN A 84 -9.85 -3.79 -10.26
CA ASN A 84 -11.13 -4.45 -10.53
C ASN A 84 -11.33 -5.68 -9.64
N LEU A 85 -12.56 -5.91 -9.21
CA LEU A 85 -12.97 -7.11 -8.48
C LEU A 85 -13.99 -7.89 -9.31
N TYR A 86 -13.68 -9.15 -9.60
CA TYR A 86 -14.57 -10.11 -10.24
C TYR A 86 -14.88 -11.21 -9.23
N LEU A 87 -16.06 -11.18 -8.63
CA LEU A 87 -16.43 -12.04 -7.50
C LEU A 87 -17.64 -12.90 -7.84
N TYR A 88 -17.62 -14.13 -7.37
CA TYR A 88 -18.62 -15.14 -7.68
C TYR A 88 -19.07 -15.88 -6.41
N ASN A 89 -20.38 -16.09 -6.34
CA ASN A 89 -21.03 -17.00 -5.40
C ASN A 89 -21.63 -18.17 -6.20
N PHE A 90 -21.17 -19.39 -5.93
CA PHE A 90 -21.65 -20.62 -6.57
C PHE A 90 -22.62 -21.41 -5.67
N GLY A 91 -23.06 -20.83 -4.54
CA GLY A 91 -23.97 -21.48 -3.60
C GLY A 91 -23.38 -22.76 -3.02
N SER A 92 -24.08 -23.89 -3.15
CA SER A 92 -23.63 -25.18 -2.60
C SER A 92 -22.39 -25.75 -3.29
N GLN A 93 -22.00 -25.23 -4.46
CA GLN A 93 -20.81 -25.65 -5.20
C GLN A 93 -19.60 -24.76 -4.96
N GLN A 94 -19.64 -23.85 -3.97
CA GLN A 94 -18.60 -22.84 -3.74
C GLN A 94 -17.17 -23.41 -3.76
N ASP A 95 -16.90 -24.44 -2.96
CA ASP A 95 -15.54 -24.97 -2.81
C ASP A 95 -15.06 -25.67 -4.09
N LYS A 96 -15.96 -26.41 -4.76
CA LYS A 96 -15.64 -27.11 -6.01
C LYS A 96 -15.36 -26.11 -7.14
N SER A 97 -16.25 -25.13 -7.31
CA SER A 97 -16.12 -24.11 -8.35
C SER A 97 -14.95 -23.17 -8.10
N SER A 98 -14.61 -22.85 -6.84
CA SER A 98 -13.42 -22.07 -6.49
C SER A 98 -12.13 -22.77 -6.94
N LYS A 99 -12.04 -24.10 -6.74
CA LYS A 99 -10.89 -24.89 -7.24
C LYS A 99 -10.81 -24.89 -8.77
N ILE A 100 -11.94 -24.97 -9.46
CA ILE A 100 -11.98 -24.92 -10.93
C ILE A 100 -11.57 -23.54 -11.44
N LEU A 101 -12.06 -22.46 -10.82
CA LEU A 101 -11.68 -21.09 -11.12
C LEU A 101 -10.16 -20.93 -11.04
N ARG A 102 -9.55 -21.37 -9.94
CA ARG A 102 -8.08 -21.32 -9.75
C ARG A 102 -7.30 -22.11 -10.79
N LYS A 103 -7.84 -23.24 -11.24
CA LYS A 103 -7.20 -24.08 -12.27
C LYS A 103 -7.27 -23.44 -13.66
N ASN A 104 -8.35 -22.72 -13.95
CA ASN A 104 -8.61 -22.15 -15.27
C ASN A 104 -8.01 -20.75 -15.47
N ILE A 105 -7.77 -20.02 -14.38
CA ILE A 105 -7.17 -18.69 -14.42
C ILE A 105 -5.71 -18.81 -14.00
N THR A 106 -4.79 -18.73 -14.95
CA THR A 106 -3.36 -18.97 -14.70
C THR A 106 -2.45 -17.85 -15.21
N ASN A 107 -3.00 -16.89 -15.96
CA ASN A 107 -2.27 -15.79 -16.57
C ASN A 107 -3.20 -14.64 -16.99
N LEU A 108 -2.63 -13.56 -17.51
CA LEU A 108 -3.36 -12.38 -17.96
C LEU A 108 -4.46 -12.68 -19.00
N GLN A 109 -4.17 -13.52 -20.00
CA GLN A 109 -5.11 -13.87 -21.07
C GLN A 109 -6.35 -14.59 -20.53
N SER A 110 -6.18 -15.39 -19.47
CA SER A 110 -7.30 -16.05 -18.79
C SER A 110 -8.16 -15.08 -17.97
N ILE A 111 -7.57 -14.01 -17.42
CA ILE A 111 -8.30 -12.94 -16.73
C ILE A 111 -9.16 -12.15 -17.72
N GLU A 112 -8.62 -11.79 -18.89
CA GLU A 112 -9.39 -11.09 -19.95
C GLU A 112 -10.62 -11.89 -20.42
N ARG A 113 -10.58 -13.22 -20.29
CA ARG A 113 -11.65 -14.15 -20.68
C ARG A 113 -12.46 -14.66 -19.49
N ILE A 114 -12.35 -14.02 -18.32
CA ILE A 114 -12.94 -14.54 -17.07
C ILE A 114 -14.44 -14.81 -17.20
N ASP A 115 -15.20 -13.94 -17.88
CA ASP A 115 -16.64 -14.12 -18.07
C ASP A 115 -16.96 -15.43 -18.84
N SER A 116 -16.20 -15.71 -19.90
CA SER A 116 -16.33 -16.93 -20.70
C SER A 116 -15.95 -18.18 -19.92
N LEU A 117 -14.95 -18.09 -19.04
CA LEU A 117 -14.51 -19.19 -18.18
C LEU A 117 -15.48 -19.47 -17.03
N MET A 118 -16.16 -18.43 -16.52
CA MET A 118 -17.04 -18.55 -15.35
C MET A 118 -18.48 -18.90 -15.73
N LYS A 119 -18.95 -18.52 -16.93
CA LYS A 119 -20.31 -18.83 -17.41
C LYS A 119 -20.69 -20.33 -17.31
N PRO A 120 -19.84 -21.31 -17.69
CA PRO A 120 -20.15 -22.74 -17.57
C PRO A 120 -20.25 -23.24 -16.12
N LEU A 121 -19.73 -22.49 -15.15
CA LEU A 121 -19.81 -22.84 -13.73
C LEU A 121 -21.14 -22.41 -13.08
N HIS A 122 -22.00 -21.74 -13.83
CA HIS A 122 -23.34 -21.30 -13.42
C HIS A 122 -23.34 -20.61 -12.04
N PRO A 123 -22.60 -19.49 -11.88
CA PRO A 123 -22.63 -18.73 -10.64
C PRO A 123 -24.06 -18.31 -10.29
N LYS A 124 -24.44 -18.41 -9.01
CA LYS A 124 -25.72 -17.89 -8.52
C LYS A 124 -25.72 -16.37 -8.51
N GLU A 125 -24.57 -15.79 -8.18
CA GLU A 125 -24.36 -14.35 -8.17
C GLU A 125 -22.97 -14.02 -8.74
N THR A 126 -22.92 -13.00 -9.58
CA THR A 126 -21.68 -12.43 -10.11
C THR A 126 -21.64 -10.96 -9.73
N LEU A 127 -20.58 -10.53 -9.03
CA LEU A 127 -20.37 -9.16 -8.60
C LEU A 127 -19.12 -8.64 -9.30
N ILE A 128 -19.27 -7.59 -10.10
CA ILE A 128 -18.16 -6.96 -10.81
C ILE A 128 -18.06 -5.52 -10.33
N PHE A 129 -16.96 -5.18 -9.66
CA PHE A 129 -16.64 -3.81 -9.28
C PHE A 129 -15.45 -3.31 -10.09
N LYS A 130 -15.58 -2.09 -10.60
CA LYS A 130 -14.57 -1.36 -11.34
C LYS A 130 -14.04 -0.25 -10.45
N GLY A 131 -12.78 -0.38 -10.08
CA GLY A 131 -12.03 0.63 -9.35
C GLY A 131 -11.16 1.46 -10.28
N ASP A 132 -10.45 2.39 -9.68
CA ASP A 132 -9.47 3.24 -10.34
C ASP A 132 -8.19 3.21 -9.51
N TYR A 133 -7.08 2.81 -10.14
CA TYR A 133 -5.79 2.70 -9.48
C TYR A 133 -5.30 4.03 -8.90
N SER A 134 -5.71 5.15 -9.52
CA SER A 134 -5.36 6.51 -9.05
C SER A 134 -6.19 6.97 -7.84
N LYS A 135 -7.16 6.16 -7.38
CA LYS A 135 -8.07 6.48 -6.26
C LYS A 135 -8.86 7.78 -6.43
N THR A 136 -9.09 8.23 -7.67
CA THR A 136 -9.81 9.50 -7.88
C THR A 136 -11.32 9.31 -7.84
N LYS A 137 -11.78 8.12 -8.26
CA LYS A 137 -13.20 7.76 -8.39
C LYS A 137 -13.64 6.73 -7.35
N GLU A 138 -14.92 6.73 -7.04
CA GLU A 138 -15.54 5.67 -6.23
C GLU A 138 -15.54 4.35 -6.99
N VAL A 139 -15.45 3.25 -6.25
CA VAL A 139 -15.53 1.90 -6.80
C VAL A 139 -17.00 1.56 -7.06
N VAL A 140 -17.37 1.49 -8.33
CA VAL A 140 -18.74 1.22 -8.80
C VAL A 140 -18.83 -0.15 -9.45
N GLY A 141 -20.02 -0.75 -9.46
CA GLY A 141 -20.18 -2.10 -9.96
C GLY A 141 -21.58 -2.45 -10.40
N ASN A 142 -21.69 -3.68 -10.88
CA ASN A 142 -22.94 -4.33 -11.24
C ASN A 142 -22.96 -5.73 -10.62
N ILE A 143 -24.14 -6.15 -10.20
CA ILE A 143 -24.35 -7.46 -9.59
C ILE A 143 -25.48 -8.17 -10.33
N VAL A 144 -25.16 -9.35 -10.84
CA VAL A 144 -26.11 -10.23 -11.50
C VAL A 144 -26.54 -11.30 -10.52
N ILE A 145 -27.85 -11.38 -10.24
CA ILE A 145 -28.47 -12.41 -9.39
C ILE A 145 -29.57 -13.07 -10.21
N GLY A 146 -29.37 -14.33 -10.61
CA GLY A 146 -30.20 -14.95 -11.64
C GLY A 146 -30.12 -14.12 -12.94
N ASP A 147 -31.26 -13.72 -13.49
CA ASP A 147 -31.31 -12.93 -14.73
C ASP A 147 -31.42 -11.40 -14.49
N LYS A 148 -31.31 -10.96 -13.23
CA LYS A 148 -31.47 -9.55 -12.87
C LYS A 148 -30.13 -8.89 -12.61
N ASN A 149 -29.96 -7.68 -13.14
CA ASN A 149 -28.80 -6.83 -12.91
C ASN A 149 -29.15 -5.69 -11.95
N TYR A 150 -28.30 -5.47 -10.95
CA TYR A 150 -28.42 -4.43 -9.95
C TYR A 150 -27.17 -3.57 -9.92
N SER A 151 -27.35 -2.24 -9.89
CA SER A 151 -26.24 -1.33 -9.63
C SER A 151 -25.71 -1.53 -8.22
N SER A 152 -24.39 -1.45 -8.07
CA SER A 152 -23.71 -1.53 -6.79
C SER A 152 -22.58 -0.50 -6.71
N LYS A 153 -22.16 -0.18 -5.49
CA LYS A 153 -20.94 0.60 -5.23
C LYS A 153 -20.33 0.21 -3.90
N LEU A 154 -19.02 0.38 -3.77
CA LEU A 154 -18.31 0.33 -2.50
C LEU A 154 -17.99 1.77 -2.07
N TYR A 155 -18.18 2.08 -0.80
CA TYR A 155 -17.88 3.38 -0.17
C TYR A 155 -16.38 3.53 0.08
N THR A 156 -15.59 3.35 -0.98
CA THR A 156 -14.15 3.52 -1.00
C THR A 156 -13.73 3.94 -2.40
N LYS A 157 -12.58 4.63 -2.48
CA LYS A 157 -11.88 4.89 -3.73
C LYS A 157 -10.74 3.90 -4.00
N ASP A 158 -10.42 3.06 -3.01
CA ASP A 158 -9.34 2.07 -3.07
C ASP A 158 -9.91 0.67 -2.82
N SER A 159 -9.92 -0.16 -3.87
CA SER A 159 -10.36 -1.56 -3.85
C SER A 159 -9.23 -2.54 -3.54
N ARG A 160 -7.98 -2.08 -3.36
CA ARG A 160 -6.84 -2.97 -3.10
C ARG A 160 -7.06 -3.76 -1.83
N ILE A 161 -6.79 -5.07 -1.88
CA ILE A 161 -6.90 -5.97 -0.73
C ILE A 161 -5.54 -6.17 -0.08
N TYR A 162 -4.53 -6.47 -0.90
CA TYR A 162 -3.16 -6.68 -0.45
C TYR A 162 -2.40 -5.35 -0.41
N ARG A 163 -2.11 -4.84 0.80
CA ARG A 163 -1.54 -3.49 1.00
C ARG A 163 -0.30 -3.52 1.89
N PHE A 164 0.74 -2.82 1.50
CA PHE A 164 1.95 -2.62 2.31
C PHE A 164 1.86 -1.32 3.11
N ASN A 165 1.09 -1.34 4.20
CA ASN A 165 0.92 -0.16 5.04
C ASN A 165 2.18 0.10 5.86
N ASN A 166 2.43 1.38 6.07
CA ASN A 166 3.60 1.90 6.76
C ASN A 166 3.11 3.02 7.67
N TYR A 167 2.90 2.71 8.95
CA TYR A 167 2.31 3.64 9.90
C TYR A 167 3.41 4.40 10.63
N LEU A 168 3.49 5.70 10.38
CA LEU A 168 4.24 6.63 11.21
C LEU A 168 3.42 6.94 12.47
N ILE A 169 3.99 6.61 13.61
CA ILE A 169 3.50 7.02 14.92
C ILE A 169 4.32 8.24 15.31
N LEU A 170 3.67 9.39 15.33
CA LEU A 170 4.25 10.70 15.59
C LEU A 170 3.90 11.13 17.03
N PRO A 171 4.58 12.15 17.57
CA PRO A 171 4.25 12.75 18.85
C PRO A 171 2.76 13.11 18.97
N ASN A 172 2.27 13.09 20.21
CA ASN A 172 0.85 13.21 20.57
C ASN A 172 -0.02 12.08 20.01
N ASN A 173 0.56 10.88 19.85
CA ASN A 173 -0.10 9.67 19.34
C ASN A 173 -0.77 9.86 17.96
N LYS A 174 -0.25 10.79 17.15
CA LYS A 174 -0.75 11.01 15.80
C LYS A 174 -0.25 9.88 14.90
N LYS A 175 -1.18 9.14 14.29
CA LYS A 175 -0.87 8.02 13.40
C LYS A 175 -1.18 8.41 11.96
N ILE A 176 -0.20 8.21 11.08
CA ILE A 176 -0.32 8.52 9.65
C ILE A 176 0.14 7.29 8.87
N ASN A 177 -0.60 6.89 7.83
CA ASN A 177 -0.19 5.80 6.94
C ASN A 177 0.48 6.38 5.71
N THR A 178 1.76 6.07 5.47
CA THR A 178 2.47 6.61 4.30
C THR A 178 1.91 6.07 2.99
N TYR A 179 1.24 4.92 2.99
CA TYR A 179 0.54 4.38 1.83
C TYR A 179 -0.48 5.35 1.19
N ASP A 180 -0.99 6.31 1.96
CA ASP A 180 -1.99 7.26 1.50
C ASP A 180 -1.40 8.39 0.65
N PHE A 181 -0.09 8.66 0.75
CA PHE A 181 0.57 9.78 0.07
C PHE A 181 2.00 9.50 -0.43
N ILE A 182 2.58 8.34 -0.14
CA ILE A 182 3.84 7.81 -0.69
C ILE A 182 3.53 6.60 -1.59
N ASN A 183 4.53 6.14 -2.35
CA ASN A 183 4.47 4.91 -3.14
C ASN A 183 3.85 3.74 -2.35
N PRO A 184 2.81 3.05 -2.89
CA PRO A 184 2.19 1.88 -2.27
C PRO A 184 3.08 0.62 -2.20
N MET A 185 4.28 0.65 -2.76
CA MET A 185 5.24 -0.47 -2.77
C MET A 185 5.86 -0.78 -1.40
N GLY A 186 5.81 0.16 -0.45
CA GLY A 186 6.26 -0.08 0.92
C GLY A 186 7.76 0.17 1.09
N GLY A 187 8.51 -0.82 1.58
CA GLY A 187 9.98 -0.76 1.66
C GLY A 187 10.62 0.22 2.65
N ASN A 188 9.84 1.10 3.28
CA ASN A 188 10.40 2.21 4.07
C ASN A 188 11.01 1.76 5.41
N GLU A 189 12.10 2.39 5.81
CA GLU A 189 12.78 2.23 7.09
C GLU A 189 13.03 3.59 7.72
N LEU A 190 12.70 3.73 9.01
CA LEU A 190 12.94 4.98 9.72
C LEU A 190 14.42 5.11 10.05
N ILE A 191 15.08 6.10 9.45
CA ILE A 191 16.49 6.41 9.70
C ILE A 191 16.62 7.43 10.84
N SER A 192 15.90 8.55 10.72
CA SER A 192 15.92 9.60 11.74
C SER A 192 14.73 10.55 11.61
N TYR A 193 14.61 11.45 12.58
CA TYR A 193 13.67 12.56 12.54
C TYR A 193 14.30 13.77 13.23
N ALA A 194 13.85 14.97 12.85
CA ALA A 194 14.32 16.21 13.43
C ALA A 194 13.17 17.23 13.54
N SER A 195 13.28 18.13 14.49
CA SER A 195 12.35 19.22 14.73
C SER A 195 13.14 20.51 14.84
N ASP A 196 12.77 21.52 14.07
CA ASP A 196 13.36 22.86 14.14
C ASP A 196 12.28 23.94 13.91
N THR A 197 12.70 25.21 13.79
CA THR A 197 11.77 26.34 13.60
C THR A 197 10.98 26.28 12.29
N SER A 198 11.46 25.54 11.28
CA SER A 198 10.81 25.40 9.97
C SER A 198 9.76 24.29 9.92
N GLY A 199 9.81 23.35 10.87
CA GLY A 199 8.92 22.19 10.90
C GLY A 199 9.54 20.96 11.50
N ASN A 200 8.83 19.84 11.34
CA ASN A 200 9.37 18.51 11.62
C ASN A 200 9.71 17.78 10.32
N ARG A 201 10.74 16.93 10.38
CA ARG A 201 11.20 16.10 9.26
C ARG A 201 11.34 14.66 9.70
N VAL A 202 10.97 13.73 8.82
CA VAL A 202 11.22 12.31 8.98
C VAL A 202 12.03 11.84 7.78
N LEU A 203 13.20 11.28 8.03
CA LEU A 203 14.07 10.69 7.03
C LEU A 203 13.84 9.18 6.99
N LEU A 204 13.47 8.67 5.82
CA LEU A 204 13.31 7.27 5.54
C LEU A 204 14.37 6.82 4.54
N TYR A 205 14.89 5.62 4.72
CA TYR A 205 15.50 4.83 3.64
C TYR A 205 14.40 3.95 3.06
N PHE A 206 14.47 3.61 1.78
CA PHE A 206 13.55 2.64 1.21
C PHE A 206 14.30 1.68 0.29
N GLU A 207 13.80 0.45 0.28
CA GLU A 207 14.14 -0.58 -0.67
C GLU A 207 12.84 -1.30 -1.03
N GLU A 208 12.43 -1.16 -2.29
CA GLU A 208 11.15 -1.66 -2.77
C GLU A 208 11.28 -2.22 -4.19
N ILE A 209 10.31 -3.04 -4.62
CA ILE A 209 10.29 -3.55 -5.98
C ILE A 209 10.00 -2.40 -6.97
N SER A 210 10.60 -2.43 -8.15
CA SER A 210 10.36 -1.39 -9.18
C SER A 210 9.00 -1.51 -9.85
N ASN A 211 8.51 -2.74 -9.97
CA ASN A 211 7.22 -3.04 -10.57
C ASN A 211 6.61 -4.26 -9.87
N PHE A 212 5.29 -4.24 -9.70
CA PHE A 212 4.52 -5.38 -9.19
C PHE A 212 4.37 -6.52 -10.20
N ASN A 213 4.73 -6.30 -11.47
CA ASN A 213 4.84 -7.36 -12.47
C ASN A 213 6.25 -7.98 -12.46
N PHE A 214 6.43 -9.05 -11.68
CA PHE A 214 7.68 -9.78 -11.52
C PHE A 214 8.20 -10.44 -12.82
N CYS A 215 7.40 -10.57 -13.87
CA CYS A 215 7.87 -11.09 -15.17
C CYS A 215 8.53 -10.03 -16.05
N GLU A 216 8.32 -8.75 -15.76
CA GLU A 216 8.92 -7.67 -16.53
C GLU A 216 10.35 -7.38 -16.08
N MET A 217 11.14 -6.74 -16.95
CA MET A 217 12.57 -6.49 -16.75
C MET A 217 12.89 -5.87 -15.38
N CYS A 218 12.08 -4.92 -14.92
CA CYS A 218 12.25 -4.25 -13.62
C CYS A 218 11.46 -4.88 -12.47
N GLY A 219 10.63 -5.88 -12.73
CA GLY A 219 9.98 -6.66 -11.67
C GLY A 219 10.89 -7.71 -11.05
N ALA A 220 11.89 -8.18 -11.81
CA ALA A 220 12.90 -9.15 -11.35
C ALA A 220 14.24 -8.50 -10.95
N SER A 221 14.33 -7.17 -10.92
CA SER A 221 15.54 -6.44 -10.53
C SER A 221 15.68 -6.33 -9.02
N ASP A 222 16.83 -5.81 -8.57
CA ASP A 222 17.10 -5.45 -7.16
C ASP A 222 16.25 -4.28 -6.63
N GLY A 223 15.32 -3.78 -7.46
CA GLY A 223 14.31 -2.82 -7.08
C GLY A 223 14.73 -1.35 -7.21
N GLU A 224 14.06 -0.54 -6.41
CA GLU A 224 14.23 0.89 -6.25
C GLU A 224 14.73 1.12 -4.83
N LYS A 225 15.85 1.85 -4.71
CA LYS A 225 16.47 2.15 -3.42
C LYS A 225 16.75 3.63 -3.31
N GLY A 226 16.63 4.17 -2.10
CA GLY A 226 16.96 5.56 -1.88
C GLY A 226 16.51 6.11 -0.54
N TYR A 227 16.38 7.43 -0.49
CA TYR A 227 15.93 8.14 0.69
C TYR A 227 14.71 8.99 0.40
N ARG A 228 13.82 9.10 1.38
CA ARG A 228 12.66 9.98 1.37
C ARG A 228 12.72 10.91 2.57
N ILE A 229 12.41 12.19 2.36
CA ILE A 229 12.18 13.13 3.45
C ILE A 229 10.72 13.52 3.45
N LEU A 230 10.07 13.31 4.58
CA LEU A 230 8.70 13.74 4.80
C LEU A 230 8.74 15.00 5.64
N TYR A 231 8.08 16.05 5.16
CA TYR A 231 8.02 17.33 5.85
C TYR A 231 6.66 17.52 6.51
N PHE A 232 6.71 18.03 7.74
CA PHE A 232 5.53 18.32 8.54
C PHE A 232 5.59 19.74 9.09
N THR A 233 4.43 20.30 9.39
CA THR A 233 4.30 21.46 10.30
C THR A 233 4.80 21.11 11.70
N ASN A 234 5.02 22.13 12.56
CA ASN A 234 5.40 21.93 13.96
C ASN A 234 4.40 21.05 14.74
N ASP A 235 3.13 21.08 14.35
CA ASP A 235 2.06 20.22 14.91
C ASP A 235 1.92 18.87 14.19
N TRP A 236 2.97 18.43 13.50
CA TRP A 236 3.04 17.14 12.80
C TRP A 236 1.98 16.95 11.71
N ASN A 237 1.41 18.01 11.13
CA ASN A 237 0.58 17.91 9.91
C ASN A 237 1.46 17.75 8.68
N PHE A 238 1.20 16.72 7.88
CA PHE A 238 1.93 16.42 6.65
C PHE A 238 1.83 17.58 5.65
N LYS A 239 2.95 17.93 5.02
CA LYS A 239 3.02 18.97 3.98
C LYS A 239 3.28 18.35 2.62
N ASN A 240 4.42 17.67 2.48
CA ASN A 240 4.90 17.04 1.26
C ASN A 240 6.02 16.06 1.60
N TYR A 241 6.55 15.39 0.57
CA TYR A 241 7.77 14.62 0.67
C TYR A 241 8.64 14.84 -0.57
N GLU A 242 9.92 14.53 -0.42
CA GLU A 242 10.90 14.48 -1.51
C GLU A 242 11.54 13.09 -1.52
N GLU A 243 11.94 12.63 -2.69
CA GLU A 243 12.55 11.32 -2.92
C GLU A 243 13.86 11.45 -3.69
N TYR A 244 14.86 10.67 -3.29
CA TYR A 244 16.20 10.67 -3.86
C TYR A 244 16.65 9.22 -4.08
N LEU A 245 16.74 8.81 -5.34
CA LEU A 245 17.13 7.47 -5.74
C LEU A 245 18.65 7.29 -5.64
N THR A 246 19.06 6.16 -5.09
CA THR A 246 20.42 5.61 -5.15
C THR A 246 20.52 4.45 -6.14
N GLU A 247 19.42 3.76 -6.40
CA GLU A 247 19.35 2.66 -7.35
C GLU A 247 17.95 2.63 -7.94
N SER A 248 17.84 2.44 -9.25
CA SER A 248 16.56 2.44 -9.94
C SER A 248 16.65 1.67 -11.24
N CYS A 249 15.83 0.62 -11.38
CA CYS A 249 15.70 -0.04 -12.68
C CYS A 249 14.92 0.84 -13.65
N LEU A 250 13.87 1.52 -13.17
CA LEU A 250 13.02 2.37 -14.01
C LEU A 250 13.77 3.59 -14.58
N GLU A 251 14.67 4.18 -13.80
CA GLU A 251 15.49 5.32 -14.22
C GLU A 251 16.88 4.91 -14.74
N SER A 252 17.18 3.62 -14.78
CA SER A 252 18.51 3.10 -15.15
C SER A 252 19.63 3.72 -14.31
N ILE A 253 19.39 3.85 -13.00
CA ILE A 253 20.39 4.28 -12.03
C ILE A 253 21.11 3.04 -11.52
N GLU A 254 22.33 2.85 -12.02
CA GLU A 254 23.26 1.79 -11.63
C GLU A 254 24.57 2.43 -11.10
N ASP A 255 25.37 1.68 -10.33
CA ASP A 255 26.71 2.09 -9.89
C ASP A 255 26.80 3.41 -9.08
N THR A 256 25.76 3.76 -8.32
CA THR A 256 25.83 4.91 -7.40
C THR A 256 26.95 4.72 -6.38
N LYS A 257 27.84 5.72 -6.29
CA LYS A 257 28.99 5.67 -5.39
C LYS A 257 28.67 6.35 -4.06
N GLU A 258 28.72 5.58 -2.98
CA GLU A 258 28.68 6.09 -1.61
C GLU A 258 30.05 6.63 -1.19
N ILE A 259 30.11 7.90 -0.83
CA ILE A 259 31.27 8.57 -0.25
C ILE A 259 30.97 8.78 1.23
N LYS A 260 31.46 7.85 2.07
CA LYS A 260 31.32 7.95 3.53
C LYS A 260 32.18 9.10 4.06
N SER A 261 31.52 10.06 4.71
CA SER A 261 32.21 11.06 5.52
C SER A 261 32.91 10.39 6.70
N LYS A 262 33.99 11.01 7.19
CA LYS A 262 34.63 10.61 8.47
C LYS A 262 33.64 10.69 9.64
N ASP A 263 32.64 11.57 9.55
CA ASP A 263 31.50 11.61 10.46
C ASP A 263 30.36 10.78 9.85
N ARG A 264 30.04 9.62 10.44
CA ARG A 264 28.97 8.68 9.99
C ARG A 264 27.57 9.31 9.95
N LYS A 265 27.43 10.58 10.34
CA LYS A 265 26.17 11.34 10.31
C LYS A 265 25.87 11.95 8.94
N MET A 266 26.86 12.05 8.05
CA MET A 266 26.65 12.52 6.67
C MET A 266 27.08 11.46 5.66
N ILE A 267 26.19 11.13 4.73
CA ILE A 267 26.47 10.18 3.66
C ILE A 267 26.25 10.89 2.33
N THR A 268 27.27 10.90 1.47
CA THR A 268 27.18 11.54 0.16
C THR A 268 27.09 10.47 -0.92
N PHE A 269 26.14 10.63 -1.83
CA PHE A 269 25.95 9.75 -2.98
C PHE A 269 26.24 10.51 -4.26
N ASN A 270 27.03 9.92 -5.15
CA ASN A 270 27.25 10.41 -6.50
C ASN A 270 26.49 9.51 -7.46
N VAL A 271 25.37 10.02 -7.98
CA VAL A 271 24.51 9.32 -8.94
C VAL A 271 24.99 9.64 -10.35
N PRO A 272 25.34 8.63 -11.16
CA PRO A 272 25.81 8.85 -12.51
C PRO A 272 24.70 9.42 -13.40
N LYS A 273 25.11 9.91 -14.57
CA LYS A 273 24.17 10.37 -15.60
C LYS A 273 23.40 9.16 -16.11
N THR A 274 22.07 9.25 -16.18
CA THR A 274 21.22 8.25 -16.80
C THR A 274 20.78 8.70 -18.18
N THR A 275 19.93 7.91 -18.84
CA THR A 275 19.27 8.29 -20.09
C THR A 275 18.30 9.46 -19.90
N SER A 276 17.71 9.60 -18.70
CA SER A 276 16.67 10.57 -18.37
C SER A 276 17.16 11.76 -17.54
N SER A 277 18.28 11.64 -16.82
CA SER A 277 18.77 12.67 -15.90
C SER A 277 20.28 12.91 -15.98
N ALA A 278 20.69 14.16 -15.76
CA ALA A 278 22.10 14.50 -15.60
C ALA A 278 22.65 13.92 -14.29
N SER A 279 23.96 13.70 -14.23
CA SER A 279 24.57 13.25 -12.98
C SER A 279 24.34 14.28 -11.86
N TYR A 280 24.12 13.79 -10.65
CA TYR A 280 23.94 14.64 -9.49
C TYR A 280 24.61 14.04 -8.27
N THR A 281 24.82 14.87 -7.27
CA THR A 281 25.31 14.44 -5.96
C THR A 281 24.30 14.88 -4.93
N PHE A 282 24.01 14.03 -3.95
CA PHE A 282 23.23 14.45 -2.80
C PHE A 282 23.87 13.95 -1.51
N THR A 283 23.74 14.75 -0.46
CA THR A 283 24.25 14.44 0.87
C THR A 283 23.09 14.29 1.83
N VAL A 284 23.01 13.13 2.47
CA VAL A 284 22.07 12.79 3.53
C VAL A 284 22.69 13.18 4.87
N ASP A 285 22.09 14.14 5.57
CA ASP A 285 22.40 14.45 6.96
C ASP A 285 21.41 13.73 7.87
N ILE A 286 21.86 12.61 8.45
CA ILE A 286 21.06 11.74 9.30
C ILE A 286 20.67 12.48 10.58
N LYS A 287 21.53 13.33 11.14
CA LYS A 287 21.24 14.02 12.41
C LYS A 287 20.11 15.02 12.24
N ASN A 288 20.12 15.77 11.14
CA ASN A 288 19.16 16.83 10.89
C ASN A 288 17.95 16.37 10.05
N ALA A 289 17.95 15.11 9.58
CA ALA A 289 16.93 14.54 8.70
C ALA A 289 16.73 15.40 7.44
N THR A 290 17.83 15.76 6.78
CA THR A 290 17.83 16.62 5.58
C THR A 290 18.67 16.00 4.46
N ILE A 291 18.34 16.34 3.22
CA ILE A 291 19.11 15.97 2.03
C ILE A 291 19.35 17.24 1.24
N THR A 292 20.61 17.46 0.86
CA THR A 292 20.99 18.56 -0.02
C THR A 292 21.52 17.99 -1.32
N GLN A 293 20.89 18.35 -2.42
CA GLN A 293 21.33 17.96 -3.77
C GLN A 293 22.12 19.10 -4.41
N SER A 294 23.26 18.76 -5.01
CA SER A 294 24.02 19.62 -5.90
C SER A 294 24.02 19.02 -7.31
N LYS A 295 23.70 19.85 -8.30
CA LYS A 295 23.88 19.48 -9.72
C LYS A 295 25.37 19.62 -10.06
N LYS A 296 25.89 18.66 -10.81
CA LYS A 296 27.18 18.80 -11.48
C LYS A 296 27.00 19.47 -12.83
#